data_AF-A0A7V6P114-F1
#
_entry.id   AF-A0A7V6P114-F1
#
_cell.length_a   1.000
_cell.length_b   1.000
_cell.length_c   1.000
_cell.angle_alpha   90.00
_cell.angle_beta   90.00
_cell.angle_gamma   90.00
#
_symmetry.space_group_name_H-M   'P 1'
#
loop_
_entity.id
_entity.type
_entity.pdbx_description
1 polymer ?
#
loop_
_entity_poly.entity_id
_entity_poly.type
_entity_poly.pdbx_seq_one_letter_code
_entity_poly.pdbx_strand_id
1 'polypeptide(L)' 'MKVNKMNRPNEGIKCMVNTCHYYMSGDYCSAEKIEVTPRNASDSQDTDCATFIPEDQAQGNM' A
#
# COMPACT_ATOMS: atom_id res chain seq x y z
N MET A 1 -7.72 7.18 -4.97
CA MET A 1 -7.95 6.44 -6.24
C MET A 1 -8.20 4.97 -5.90
N LYS A 2 -9.06 4.23 -6.60
CA LYS A 2 -9.22 2.79 -6.35
C LYS A 2 -8.08 2.03 -7.05
N VAL A 3 -7.26 1.31 -6.29
CA VAL A 3 -6.12 0.50 -6.78
C VAL A 3 -6.48 -0.98 -6.69
N ASN A 4 -6.20 -1.77 -7.72
CA ASN A 4 -6.50 -3.20 -7.68
C ASN A 4 -5.45 -4.00 -6.90
N LYS A 5 -5.90 -4.99 -6.11
CA LYS A 5 -5.05 -5.99 -5.47
C LYS A 5 -4.82 -7.14 -6.46
N MET A 6 -3.56 -7.39 -6.80
CA MET A 6 -3.14 -8.47 -7.69
C MET A 6 -2.98 -9.78 -6.93
N ASN A 7 -2.93 -10.90 -7.66
CA ASN A 7 -2.62 -12.23 -7.12
C ASN A 7 -1.12 -12.57 -7.12
N ARG A 8 -0.27 -11.59 -7.41
CA ARG A 8 1.19 -11.70 -7.46
C ARG A 8 1.84 -10.44 -6.87
N PRO A 9 3.12 -10.50 -6.47
CA PRO A 9 3.86 -9.32 -6.06
C PRO A 9 3.90 -8.26 -7.17
N ASN A 10 3.83 -7.00 -6.78
CA ASN A 10 4.37 -5.89 -7.55
C ASN A 10 5.88 -5.87 -7.33
N GLU A 11 6.61 -6.44 -8.29
CA GLU A 11 8.06 -6.59 -8.20
C GLU A 11 8.75 -5.23 -7.98
N GLY A 12 9.68 -5.20 -7.02
CA GLY A 12 10.39 -3.97 -6.65
C GLY A 12 9.75 -3.15 -5.54
N ILE A 13 8.53 -3.49 -5.07
CA ILE A 13 7.90 -2.82 -3.93
C ILE A 13 7.90 -3.72 -2.70
N LYS A 14 8.66 -3.30 -1.68
CA LYS A 14 8.62 -3.89 -0.34
C LYS A 14 7.52 -3.22 0.50
N CYS A 15 6.55 -3.98 1.01
CA CYS A 15 5.53 -3.50 1.92
C CYS A 15 5.65 -4.25 3.25
N MET A 16 6.15 -3.59 4.29
CA MET A 16 6.29 -4.17 5.65
C MET A 16 5.07 -3.90 6.53
N VAL A 17 4.10 -3.12 6.05
CA VAL A 17 2.90 -2.76 6.79
C VAL A 17 1.90 -3.91 6.67
N ASN A 18 1.98 -4.88 7.58
CA ASN A 18 1.17 -6.10 7.54
C ASN A 18 -0.34 -5.88 7.75
N THR A 19 -0.75 -4.69 8.18
CA THR A 19 -2.15 -4.25 8.25
C THR A 19 -2.66 -3.66 6.93
N CYS A 20 -1.79 -3.44 5.95
CA CYS A 20 -2.17 -2.95 4.63
C CYS A 20 -2.89 -4.04 3.85
N HIS A 21 -4.01 -3.68 3.21
CA HIS A 21 -4.78 -4.58 2.38
C HIS A 21 -3.96 -5.20 1.26
N TYR A 22 -2.97 -4.46 0.76
CA TYR A 22 -2.11 -4.92 -0.31
C TYR A 22 -0.88 -5.70 0.17
N TYR A 23 -0.69 -5.89 1.48
CA TYR A 23 0.39 -6.71 2.01
C TYR A 23 0.26 -8.17 1.52
N MET A 24 1.40 -8.76 1.19
CA MET A 24 1.55 -10.14 0.79
C MET A 24 2.76 -10.73 1.53
N SER A 25 2.65 -12.01 1.92
CA SER A 25 3.68 -12.71 2.72
C SER A 25 5.07 -12.58 2.11
N GLY A 26 6.08 -12.28 2.94
CA GLY A 26 7.45 -12.01 2.51
C GLY A 26 7.75 -10.52 2.28
N ASP A 27 6.99 -9.63 2.93
CA ASP A 27 7.08 -8.17 2.77
C ASP A 27 6.85 -7.67 1.35
N TYR A 28 6.01 -8.36 0.57
CA TYR A 28 5.66 -7.93 -0.78
C TYR A 28 4.41 -7.05 -0.78
N CYS A 29 4.37 -6.10 -1.71
CA CYS A 29 3.13 -5.40 -2.05
C CYS A 29 2.43 -6.12 -3.21
N SER A 30 1.10 -6.22 -3.17
CA SER A 30 0.27 -6.75 -4.25
C SER A 30 -0.60 -5.69 -4.92
N ALA A 31 -0.42 -4.40 -4.58
CA ALA A 31 -1.08 -3.30 -5.27
C ALA A 31 -0.56 -3.19 -6.71
N GLU A 32 -1.42 -3.05 -7.71
CA GLU A 32 -1.00 -2.89 -9.12
C GLU A 32 -0.10 -1.66 -9.35
N LYS A 33 -0.23 -0.65 -8.47
CA LYS A 33 0.61 0.55 -8.40
C LYS A 33 0.56 1.10 -6.99
N ILE A 34 1.56 1.90 -6.61
CA ILE A 34 1.51 2.70 -5.39
C ILE A 34 1.53 4.18 -5.74
N GLU A 35 0.97 4.98 -4.86
CA GLU A 35 1.05 6.43 -4.87
C GLU A 35 1.65 6.88 -3.55
N VAL A 36 2.73 7.66 -3.64
CA VAL A 36 3.41 8.25 -2.48
C VAL A 36 3.18 9.76 -2.52
N THR A 37 2.76 10.33 -1.39
CA THR A 37 2.32 11.74 -1.27
C THR A 37 2.94 12.40 -0.04
N PRO A 38 2.95 13.75 0.05
CA PRO A 38 2.61 14.72 -0.98
C PRO A 38 3.75 14.93 -1.99
N ARG A 39 3.44 15.62 -3.11
CA ARG A 39 4.40 15.91 -4.19
C ARG A 39 5.66 16.65 -3.71
N ASN A 40 5.52 17.50 -2.71
CA ASN A 40 6.56 18.39 -2.20
C ASN A 40 6.93 18.06 -0.75
N ALA A 41 6.96 16.77 -0.39
CA ALA A 41 7.46 16.32 0.91
C ALA A 41 8.89 16.82 1.14
N SER A 42 9.16 17.37 2.32
CA SER A 42 10.48 17.91 2.66
C SER A 42 11.35 16.92 3.42
N ASP A 43 10.72 15.94 4.07
CA ASP A 43 11.39 14.82 4.72
C ASP A 43 10.60 13.51 4.53
N SER A 44 11.11 12.42 5.09
CA SER A 44 10.46 11.11 5.02
C SER A 44 9.20 10.99 5.87
N GLN A 45 9.11 11.77 6.95
CA GLN A 45 7.99 11.76 7.88
C GLN A 45 6.77 12.43 7.26
N ASP A 46 6.98 13.33 6.30
CA ASP A 46 5.96 13.91 5.44
C ASP A 46 5.43 12.93 4.39
N THR A 47 6.14 11.82 4.10
CA THR A 47 5.74 10.90 3.03
C THR A 47 4.79 9.81 3.52
N ASP A 48 3.67 9.68 2.81
CA ASP A 48 2.66 8.67 3.04
C ASP A 48 2.46 7.80 1.80
N CYS A 49 2.19 6.51 2.02
CA CYS A 49 1.65 5.63 0.98
C CYS A 49 0.14 5.87 0.87
N ALA A 50 -0.29 6.73 -0.06
CA ALA A 50 -1.71 7.02 -0.32
C ALA A 50 -2.51 5.80 -0.82
N THR A 51 -1.81 4.72 -1.18
CA THR A 51 -2.39 3.42 -1.53
C THR A 51 -2.68 2.55 -0.30
N PHE A 52 -2.25 2.94 0.90
CA PHE A 52 -2.57 2.22 2.12
C PHE A 52 -4.09 2.19 2.35
N ILE A 53 -4.63 0.99 2.49
CA ILE A 53 -5.98 0.73 2.97
C ILE A 53 -5.81 -0.30 4.08
N PRO A 54 -6.30 -0.08 5.31
CA PRO A 54 -6.30 -1.14 6.32
C PRO A 54 -7.14 -2.33 5.86
N GLU A 55 -6.67 -3.56 6.11
CA GLU A 55 -7.35 -4.79 5.68
C GLU A 55 -8.82 -4.83 6.14
N ASP A 56 -9.11 -4.44 7.39
CA ASP A 56 -10.47 -4.41 7.94
C ASP A 56 -11.40 -3.45 7.16
N GLN A 57 -10.85 -2.33 6.68
CA GLN A 57 -11.60 -1.36 5.87
C GLN A 57 -11.87 -1.91 4.47
N ALA A 58 -10.91 -2.62 3.88
CA ALA A 58 -11.05 -3.22 2.56
C ALA A 58 -12.10 -4.35 2.52
N GLN A 59 -12.32 -5.02 3.65
CA GLN A 59 -13.32 -6.07 3.82
C GLN A 59 -14.74 -5.53 4.08
N GLY A 60 -14.90 -4.21 4.22
CA GLY A 60 -16.20 -3.59 4.49
C GLY A 60 -16.69 -3.77 5.93
N ASN A 61 -15.79 -4.06 6.87
CA ASN A 61 -16.11 -4.32 8.28
C ASN A 61 -16.13 -3.04 9.13
N MET A 62 -16.58 -1.91 8.57
CA MET A 62 -16.79 -0.64 9.28
C MET A 62 -18.24 -0.18 9.20
#